data_AF-A0A9E4BFR7-F1
#
_entry.id   AF-A0A9E4BFR7-F1
#
_cell.length_a   1.000
_cell.length_b   1.000
_cell.length_c   1.000
_cell.angle_alpha   90.00
_cell.angle_beta   90.00
_cell.angle_gamma   90.00
#
_symmetry.space_group_name_H-M   'P 1'
#
loop_
_entity.id
_entity.type
_entity.pdbx_description
1 polymer ?
#
loop_
_entity_poly.entity_id
_entity_poly.type
_entity_poly.pdbx_seq_one_letter_code
_entity_poly.pdbx_strand_id
1 'polypeptide(L)'
;MRSWVGDLRGGLLVAAAMAGTACGGSEPVSPPPPPPEPDPPEAASVTLTPASALLVSLGETAGFTAAVIDQYGDPYEGGEVAWTSSNIAVFTVEAGFVTAVANGQGSVTASIEDVNGTATVEVEQAPVGLTVTGGEGQEAEPETELDERIEVRIDDAGGAPVEGVEVQFSTEEGNGSANPSQTTTDASGLASSSWTLGDQTDSQTLTVTAGSSLTAEIMASVKQVDPPSDDSAAYIVRFDATWSDSTHPDNFPLSSGPHFSPMIGAVHNSEASFWAVEETASPGIESMAETGATGTLTAEINQQRPENALSVINGPGLSSPGLGVIEEVIVTKDYPLVTLVTMIAPSPDWFAGVAGFSLLDEEGEWLSEVSVELPPFDAGTDSGPNYTSPNDDTDPQEPITNLSGVAPFSENPVGKFTFIKK
;
A
#
# COMPACT_ATOMS: atom_id res chain seq x y z
N MET A 1 42.58 -64.47 -36.45
CA MET A 1 43.97 -65.00 -36.51
C MET A 1 44.05 -66.05 -37.60
N ARG A 2 45.15 -66.05 -38.37
CA ARG A 2 45.57 -66.97 -39.46
C ARG A 2 45.01 -66.59 -40.85
N SER A 3 45.71 -65.92 -41.77
CA SER A 3 47.09 -65.97 -42.34
C SER A 3 47.25 -66.90 -43.56
N TRP A 4 47.79 -66.30 -44.65
CA TRP A 4 48.68 -66.88 -45.68
C TRP A 4 48.07 -67.90 -46.68
N VAL A 5 48.49 -68.06 -47.95
CA VAL A 5 49.37 -67.39 -48.95
C VAL A 5 49.18 -68.14 -50.29
N GLY A 6 49.43 -67.49 -51.44
CA GLY A 6 50.19 -68.10 -52.55
C GLY A 6 49.47 -68.68 -53.78
N ASP A 7 49.55 -67.90 -54.88
CA ASP A 7 50.16 -68.22 -56.20
C ASP A 7 49.54 -69.20 -57.24
N LEU A 8 49.88 -68.87 -58.51
CA LEU A 8 50.00 -69.66 -59.76
C LEU A 8 48.85 -69.77 -60.80
N ARG A 9 48.99 -68.92 -61.83
CA ARG A 9 49.09 -69.17 -63.31
C ARG A 9 48.28 -70.32 -63.97
N GLY A 10 47.59 -69.95 -65.08
CA GLY A 10 48.01 -70.39 -66.43
C GLY A 10 47.01 -71.11 -67.36
N GLY A 11 46.57 -70.39 -68.41
CA GLY A 11 46.32 -70.88 -69.80
C GLY A 11 44.99 -71.61 -70.10
N LEU A 12 44.46 -71.67 -71.33
CA LEU A 12 44.67 -71.06 -72.66
C LEU A 12 43.63 -71.74 -73.61
N LEU A 13 43.08 -71.04 -74.62
CA LEU A 13 42.63 -71.50 -75.97
C LEU A 13 41.84 -70.32 -76.62
N VAL A 14 42.27 -69.55 -77.63
CA VAL A 14 42.68 -69.80 -79.05
C VAL A 14 41.52 -70.41 -79.86
N ALA A 15 41.01 -69.92 -81.01
CA ALA A 15 41.54 -69.14 -82.15
C ALA A 15 40.36 -68.43 -82.90
N ALA A 16 40.51 -67.23 -83.51
CA ALA A 16 40.93 -66.92 -84.91
C ALA A 16 39.84 -67.19 -85.99
N ALA A 17 39.64 -66.45 -87.10
CA ALA A 17 40.17 -65.20 -87.67
C ALA A 17 39.44 -64.97 -89.04
N MET A 18 39.84 -63.89 -89.76
CA MET A 18 39.74 -63.57 -91.21
C MET A 18 38.71 -62.47 -91.54
N ALA A 19 39.05 -61.19 -91.81
CA ALA A 19 40.05 -60.51 -92.66
C ALA A 19 39.52 -60.15 -94.07
N GLY A 20 39.57 -58.86 -94.38
CA GLY A 20 39.37 -58.27 -95.70
C GLY A 20 39.99 -56.88 -95.75
N THR A 21 41.03 -56.72 -96.56
CA THR A 21 41.89 -55.53 -96.66
C THR A 21 41.34 -54.56 -97.72
N ALA A 22 41.33 -53.25 -97.43
CA ALA A 22 41.29 -52.19 -98.43
C ALA A 22 42.09 -50.98 -97.93
N CYS A 23 42.96 -50.43 -98.78
CA CYS A 23 43.87 -49.32 -98.47
C CYS A 23 43.28 -48.02 -99.01
N GLY A 24 43.17 -46.99 -98.17
CA GLY A 24 42.80 -45.62 -98.54
C GLY A 24 43.22 -44.68 -97.41
N GLY A 25 44.12 -43.73 -97.71
CA GLY A 25 44.68 -42.82 -96.70
C GLY A 25 43.63 -41.85 -96.15
N SER A 26 43.59 -41.75 -94.82
CA SER A 26 42.93 -40.66 -94.09
C SER A 26 43.87 -40.22 -92.97
N GLU A 27 44.11 -38.92 -92.89
CA GLU A 27 44.91 -38.27 -91.84
C GLU A 27 44.46 -38.73 -90.45
N PRO A 28 45.37 -38.82 -89.45
CA PRO A 28 44.98 -39.16 -88.10
C PRO A 28 44.06 -38.05 -87.56
N VAL A 29 42.78 -38.37 -87.43
CA VAL A 29 41.81 -37.55 -86.70
C VAL A 29 42.28 -37.48 -85.25
N SER A 30 42.61 -36.27 -84.77
CA SER A 30 42.88 -36.03 -83.36
C SER A 30 41.72 -36.56 -82.50
N PRO A 31 42.01 -37.17 -81.34
CA PRO A 31 40.95 -37.56 -80.41
C PRO A 31 40.08 -36.34 -80.08
N PRO A 32 38.75 -36.51 -79.94
CA PRO A 32 37.88 -35.42 -79.54
C PRO A 32 38.37 -34.84 -78.20
N PRO A 33 38.26 -33.50 -78.00
CA PRO A 33 38.61 -32.89 -76.73
C PRO A 33 37.82 -33.57 -75.59
N PRO A 34 38.42 -33.72 -74.39
CA PRO A 34 37.70 -34.23 -73.24
C PRO A 34 36.44 -33.38 -73.00
N PRO A 35 35.36 -33.97 -72.45
CA PRO A 35 34.19 -33.21 -72.04
C PRO A 35 34.61 -32.05 -71.13
N PRO A 36 33.95 -30.88 -71.20
CA PRO A 36 34.18 -29.84 -70.20
C PRO A 36 33.97 -30.43 -68.80
N GLU A 37 34.89 -30.13 -67.88
CA GLU A 37 34.71 -30.47 -66.47
C GLU A 37 33.46 -29.76 -65.95
N PRO A 38 32.66 -30.39 -65.07
CA PRO A 38 31.52 -29.73 -64.44
C PRO A 38 32.00 -28.52 -63.63
N ASP A 39 31.21 -27.44 -63.64
CA ASP A 39 31.50 -26.25 -62.83
C ASP A 39 31.57 -26.64 -61.34
N PRO A 40 32.44 -26.00 -60.53
CA PRO A 40 32.50 -26.26 -59.10
C PRO A 40 31.16 -25.93 -58.42
N PRO A 41 30.79 -26.62 -57.32
CA PRO A 41 29.58 -26.29 -56.58
C PRO A 41 29.67 -24.87 -56.01
N GLU A 42 28.62 -24.07 -56.21
CA GLU A 42 28.43 -22.71 -55.71
C GLU A 42 27.12 -22.67 -54.91
N ALA A 43 27.07 -21.84 -53.86
CA ALA A 43 25.85 -21.74 -53.07
C ALA A 43 24.69 -21.20 -53.94
N ALA A 44 23.52 -21.83 -53.88
CA ALA A 44 22.34 -21.41 -54.65
C ALA A 44 21.15 -20.97 -53.77
N SER A 45 20.99 -21.56 -52.58
CA SER A 45 19.96 -21.14 -51.63
C SER A 45 20.39 -21.35 -50.19
N VAL A 46 19.89 -20.48 -49.30
CA VAL A 46 20.08 -20.57 -47.84
C VAL A 46 18.71 -20.55 -47.16
N THR A 47 18.42 -21.56 -46.35
CA THR A 47 17.17 -21.66 -45.59
C THR A 47 17.46 -21.73 -44.09
N LEU A 48 16.82 -20.86 -43.30
CA LEU A 48 16.96 -20.87 -41.84
C LEU A 48 15.88 -21.75 -41.20
N THR A 49 16.26 -22.49 -40.16
CA THR A 49 15.35 -23.23 -39.29
C THR A 49 15.67 -22.88 -37.82
N PRO A 50 14.69 -22.46 -37.01
CA PRO A 50 13.30 -22.16 -37.38
C PRO A 50 13.17 -20.93 -38.30
N ALA A 51 12.01 -20.71 -38.90
CA ALA A 51 11.74 -19.52 -39.72
C ALA A 51 11.46 -18.26 -38.87
N SER A 52 11.15 -18.44 -37.59
CA SER A 52 10.88 -17.37 -36.63
C SER A 52 11.22 -17.79 -35.20
N ALA A 53 11.53 -16.83 -34.33
CA ALA A 53 11.63 -17.02 -32.88
C ALA A 53 10.97 -15.85 -32.13
N LEU A 54 10.31 -16.16 -31.00
CA LEU A 54 9.79 -15.21 -30.02
C LEU A 54 10.56 -15.42 -28.72
N LEU A 55 11.16 -14.34 -28.21
CA LEU A 55 11.89 -14.31 -26.94
C LEU A 55 11.08 -13.44 -25.96
N VAL A 56 10.85 -13.95 -24.75
CA VAL A 56 9.97 -13.34 -23.74
C VAL A 56 10.73 -12.84 -22.52
N SER A 57 12.06 -12.89 -22.54
CA SER A 57 12.91 -12.32 -21.49
C SER A 57 14.20 -11.74 -22.07
N LEU A 58 14.73 -10.68 -21.46
CA LEU A 58 16.01 -10.11 -21.89
C LEU A 58 17.15 -11.07 -21.56
N GLY A 59 18.12 -11.17 -22.48
CA GLY A 59 19.19 -12.17 -22.41
C GLY A 59 18.76 -13.59 -22.80
N GLU A 60 17.48 -13.85 -23.09
CA GLU A 60 17.05 -15.14 -23.64
C GLU A 60 17.69 -15.37 -25.01
N THR A 61 18.04 -16.63 -25.30
CA THR A 61 18.71 -17.02 -26.54
C THR A 61 17.89 -18.01 -27.35
N ALA A 62 17.91 -17.87 -28.67
CA ALA A 62 17.38 -18.88 -29.60
C ALA A 62 18.44 -19.26 -30.65
N GLY A 63 18.47 -20.53 -31.02
CA GLY A 63 19.39 -21.05 -32.04
C GLY A 63 18.73 -21.14 -33.41
N PHE A 64 19.44 -20.70 -34.44
CA PHE A 64 19.09 -20.89 -35.85
C PHE A 64 20.15 -21.72 -36.56
N THR A 65 19.70 -22.63 -37.42
CA THR A 65 20.58 -23.37 -38.34
C THR A 65 20.31 -22.94 -39.77
N ALA A 66 21.38 -22.77 -40.56
CA ALA A 66 21.29 -22.47 -41.99
C ALA A 66 21.57 -23.74 -42.82
N ALA A 67 20.61 -24.15 -43.65
CA ALA A 67 20.79 -25.18 -44.67
C ALA A 67 21.15 -24.51 -45.99
N VAL A 68 22.33 -24.85 -46.56
CA VAL A 68 22.81 -24.32 -47.83
C VAL A 68 22.75 -25.41 -48.89
N ILE A 69 22.12 -25.11 -50.02
CA ILE A 69 22.00 -26.01 -51.18
C ILE A 69 22.70 -25.38 -52.37
N ASP A 70 23.47 -26.18 -53.10
CA ASP A 70 24.21 -25.75 -54.30
C ASP A 70 23.33 -25.68 -55.57
N GLN A 71 23.91 -25.27 -56.69
CA GLN A 71 23.20 -25.16 -57.97
C GLN A 71 22.71 -26.52 -58.55
N TYR A 72 23.20 -27.63 -58.01
CA TYR A 72 22.84 -28.99 -58.41
C TYR A 72 21.76 -29.61 -57.51
N GLY A 73 21.43 -28.95 -56.39
CA GLY A 73 20.43 -29.40 -55.42
C GLY A 73 21.02 -30.22 -54.26
N ASP A 74 22.34 -30.30 -54.15
CA ASP A 74 23.05 -31.04 -53.10
C ASP A 74 23.45 -30.12 -51.92
N PRO A 75 23.67 -30.65 -50.70
CA PRO A 75 24.16 -29.87 -49.58
C PRO A 75 25.53 -29.24 -49.87
N TYR A 76 25.65 -27.94 -49.63
CA TYR A 76 26.89 -27.18 -49.86
C TYR A 76 27.72 -27.06 -48.57
N GLU A 77 29.00 -27.46 -48.64
CA GLU A 77 29.95 -27.40 -47.50
C GLU A 77 31.13 -26.43 -47.74
N GLY A 78 31.05 -25.57 -48.76
CA GLY A 78 32.18 -24.81 -49.30
C GLY A 78 32.58 -23.51 -48.58
N GLY A 79 32.00 -23.18 -47.42
CA GLY A 79 32.33 -21.93 -46.73
C GLY A 79 31.71 -21.76 -45.34
N GLU A 80 32.09 -20.68 -44.66
CA GLU A 80 31.51 -20.30 -43.38
C GLU A 80 30.28 -19.40 -43.59
N VAL A 81 29.22 -19.68 -42.85
CA VAL A 81 27.98 -18.87 -42.88
C VAL A 81 28.18 -17.64 -42.00
N ALA A 82 28.06 -16.45 -42.60
CA ALA A 82 28.05 -15.18 -41.89
C ALA A 82 26.65 -14.86 -41.35
N TRP A 83 26.57 -14.37 -40.11
CA TRP A 83 25.32 -14.04 -39.44
C TRP A 83 25.22 -12.54 -39.17
N THR A 84 24.08 -11.92 -39.47
CA THR A 84 23.81 -10.52 -39.16
C THR A 84 22.40 -10.33 -38.60
N SER A 85 22.22 -9.28 -37.77
CA SER A 85 20.92 -8.82 -37.27
C SER A 85 20.54 -7.52 -37.96
N SER A 86 19.28 -7.39 -38.36
CA SER A 86 18.75 -6.13 -38.89
C SER A 86 18.57 -5.05 -37.82
N ASN A 87 18.55 -5.43 -36.53
CA ASN A 87 18.30 -4.52 -35.42
C ASN A 87 19.04 -4.97 -34.15
N ILE A 88 20.30 -4.56 -34.05
CA ILE A 88 21.17 -4.91 -32.92
C ILE A 88 20.73 -4.30 -31.58
N ALA A 89 19.87 -3.28 -31.60
CA ALA A 89 19.30 -2.72 -30.38
C ALA A 89 18.21 -3.63 -29.77
N VAL A 90 17.61 -4.52 -30.59
CA VAL A 90 16.58 -5.48 -30.16
C VAL A 90 17.20 -6.84 -29.88
N PHE A 91 18.08 -7.35 -30.76
CA PHE A 91 18.79 -8.61 -30.54
C PHE A 91 20.14 -8.66 -31.26
N THR A 92 21.09 -9.34 -30.64
CA THR A 92 22.40 -9.66 -31.26
C THR A 92 22.38 -11.09 -31.81
N VAL A 93 23.33 -11.42 -32.69
CA VAL A 93 23.51 -12.78 -33.22
C VAL A 93 24.99 -13.13 -33.29
N GLU A 94 25.35 -14.31 -32.80
CA GLU A 94 26.70 -14.88 -32.90
C GLU A 94 26.59 -16.37 -33.25
N ALA A 95 27.23 -16.78 -34.35
CA ALA A 95 27.24 -18.18 -34.82
C ALA A 95 25.83 -18.83 -34.88
N GLY A 96 24.80 -18.08 -35.29
CA GLY A 96 23.42 -18.55 -35.38
C GLY A 96 22.63 -18.51 -34.06
N PHE A 97 23.24 -18.12 -32.95
CA PHE A 97 22.55 -17.89 -31.68
C PHE A 97 22.18 -16.43 -31.55
N VAL A 98 20.88 -16.14 -31.50
CA VAL A 98 20.37 -14.81 -31.21
C VAL A 98 20.25 -14.62 -29.70
N THR A 99 20.49 -13.40 -29.21
CA THR A 99 20.32 -13.02 -27.79
C THR A 99 19.48 -11.74 -27.70
N ALA A 100 18.40 -11.76 -26.92
CA ALA A 100 17.51 -10.62 -26.71
C ALA A 100 18.21 -9.47 -25.95
N VAL A 101 17.97 -8.24 -26.40
CA VAL A 101 18.55 -7.00 -25.83
C VAL A 101 17.46 -6.01 -25.40
N ALA A 102 16.41 -5.82 -26.21
CA ALA A 102 15.27 -4.96 -25.89
C ALA A 102 14.02 -5.41 -26.66
N ASN A 103 12.83 -4.98 -26.21
CA ASN A 103 11.57 -5.27 -26.90
C ASN A 103 11.55 -4.71 -28.33
N GLY A 104 11.00 -5.48 -29.27
CA GLY A 104 10.88 -5.11 -30.68
C GLY A 104 11.04 -6.30 -31.61
N GLN A 105 11.20 -6.03 -32.92
CA GLN A 105 11.43 -7.07 -33.91
C GLN A 105 12.58 -6.75 -34.87
N GLY A 106 13.08 -7.79 -35.53
CA GLY A 106 13.94 -7.67 -36.70
C GLY A 106 14.08 -9.01 -37.43
N SER A 107 15.04 -9.08 -38.35
CA SER A 107 15.41 -10.31 -39.05
C SER A 107 16.84 -10.70 -38.78
N VAL A 108 17.06 -12.00 -38.55
CA VAL A 108 18.38 -12.62 -38.57
C VAL A 108 18.66 -13.10 -39.98
N THR A 109 19.85 -12.78 -40.51
CA THR A 109 20.26 -13.13 -41.87
C THR A 109 21.49 -14.02 -41.83
N ALA A 110 21.41 -15.19 -42.48
CA ALA A 110 22.55 -16.06 -42.76
C ALA A 110 22.99 -15.82 -44.22
N SER A 111 24.27 -15.53 -44.44
CA SER A 111 24.83 -15.25 -45.76
C SER A 111 26.03 -16.14 -46.04
N ILE A 112 26.10 -16.66 -47.26
CA ILE A 112 27.26 -17.38 -47.78
C ILE A 112 27.43 -16.96 -49.24
N GLU A 113 28.63 -16.49 -49.59
CA GLU A 113 28.88 -15.82 -50.87
C GLU A 113 27.87 -14.66 -51.08
N ASP A 114 27.15 -14.63 -52.21
CA ASP A 114 26.12 -13.64 -52.51
C ASP A 114 24.69 -14.14 -52.19
N VAL A 115 24.55 -15.33 -51.60
CA VAL A 115 23.26 -15.94 -51.26
C VAL A 115 22.92 -15.72 -49.80
N ASN A 116 21.68 -15.32 -49.53
CA ASN A 116 21.18 -15.08 -48.19
C ASN A 116 19.88 -15.83 -47.89
N GLY A 117 19.68 -16.11 -46.62
CA GLY A 117 18.42 -16.58 -46.05
C GLY A 117 18.10 -15.77 -44.80
N THR A 118 16.81 -15.56 -44.53
CA THR A 118 16.36 -14.75 -43.38
C THR A 118 15.33 -15.48 -42.54
N ALA A 119 15.34 -15.23 -41.24
CA ALA A 119 14.29 -15.61 -40.28
C ALA A 119 13.91 -14.40 -39.43
N THR A 120 12.69 -14.38 -38.89
CA THR A 120 12.21 -13.27 -38.05
C THR A 120 12.50 -13.51 -36.58
N VAL A 121 12.85 -12.46 -35.85
CA VAL A 121 13.04 -12.50 -34.40
C VAL A 121 12.19 -11.40 -33.79
N GLU A 122 11.42 -11.76 -32.79
CA GLU A 122 10.60 -10.86 -31.98
C GLU A 122 10.99 -11.02 -30.52
N VAL A 123 11.13 -9.89 -29.83
CA VAL A 123 11.39 -9.80 -28.40
C VAL A 123 10.22 -9.07 -27.77
N GLU A 124 9.47 -9.74 -26.93
CA GLU A 124 8.30 -9.20 -26.21
C GLU A 124 8.36 -9.73 -24.78
N GLN A 125 9.01 -8.96 -23.88
CA GLN A 125 9.15 -9.33 -22.47
C GLN A 125 7.79 -9.66 -21.86
N ALA A 126 7.69 -10.83 -21.25
CA ALA A 126 6.53 -11.26 -20.51
C ALA A 126 6.73 -11.02 -19.00
N PRO A 127 5.81 -10.35 -18.30
CA PRO A 127 5.90 -10.21 -16.85
C PRO A 127 5.64 -11.57 -16.18
N VAL A 128 6.54 -11.95 -15.27
CA VAL A 128 6.47 -13.23 -14.52
C VAL A 128 6.63 -13.02 -13.02
N GLY A 129 7.30 -11.94 -12.59
CA GLY A 129 7.48 -11.59 -11.18
C GLY A 129 6.76 -10.30 -10.81
N LEU A 130 6.17 -10.27 -9.62
CA LEU A 130 5.67 -9.07 -8.95
C LEU A 130 6.23 -9.08 -7.52
N THR A 131 6.96 -8.04 -7.15
CA THR A 131 7.54 -7.88 -5.81
C THR A 131 7.11 -6.55 -5.21
N VAL A 132 6.68 -6.55 -3.95
CA VAL A 132 6.42 -5.31 -3.20
C VAL A 132 7.76 -4.73 -2.73
N THR A 133 8.04 -3.48 -3.09
CA THR A 133 9.31 -2.80 -2.78
C THR A 133 9.17 -1.65 -1.79
N GLY A 134 7.96 -1.17 -1.51
CA GLY A 134 7.71 -0.08 -0.56
C GLY A 134 6.28 -0.05 -0.02
N GLY A 135 6.14 0.49 1.18
CA GLY A 135 4.86 0.80 1.82
C GLY A 135 4.10 -0.37 2.49
N GLU A 136 4.71 -1.55 2.63
CA GLU A 136 4.13 -2.70 3.34
C GLU A 136 4.12 -2.50 4.86
N GLY A 137 3.04 -2.90 5.53
CA GLY A 137 2.96 -2.99 7.00
C GLY A 137 2.93 -1.64 7.71
N GLN A 138 2.44 -0.60 7.03
CA GLN A 138 2.33 0.74 7.60
C GLN A 138 1.11 0.89 8.49
N GLU A 139 1.12 1.95 9.31
CA GLU A 139 0.00 2.31 10.16
C GLU A 139 -0.36 3.79 10.03
N ALA A 140 -1.65 4.11 9.97
CA ALA A 140 -2.14 5.50 9.98
C ALA A 140 -3.48 5.62 10.73
N GLU A 141 -3.85 6.83 11.12
CA GLU A 141 -5.19 7.12 11.66
C GLU A 141 -6.28 6.77 10.63
N PRO A 142 -7.54 6.55 11.04
CA PRO A 142 -8.66 6.34 10.12
C PRO A 142 -8.73 7.44 9.05
N GLU A 143 -9.11 7.06 7.83
CA GLU A 143 -9.31 8.00 6.70
C GLU A 143 -8.08 8.83 6.31
N THR A 144 -6.87 8.37 6.68
CA THR A 144 -5.61 9.10 6.44
C THR A 144 -4.72 8.39 5.40
N GLU A 145 -4.00 9.16 4.59
CA GLU A 145 -2.99 8.66 3.65
C GLU A 145 -1.78 8.12 4.41
N LEU A 146 -1.29 6.94 4.01
CA LEU A 146 -0.05 6.36 4.53
C LEU A 146 1.16 7.25 4.18
N ASP A 147 2.12 7.33 5.09
CA ASP A 147 3.31 8.19 4.93
C ASP A 147 4.22 7.74 3.78
N GLU A 148 4.37 6.43 3.60
CA GLU A 148 5.12 5.82 2.49
C GLU A 148 4.16 5.35 1.39
N ARG A 149 4.53 5.63 0.14
CA ARG A 149 3.75 5.17 -1.01
C ARG A 149 3.90 3.66 -1.16
N ILE A 150 2.84 3.04 -1.67
CA ILE A 150 2.90 1.67 -2.11
C ILE A 150 3.73 1.61 -3.40
N GLU A 151 4.74 0.74 -3.42
CA GLU A 151 5.60 0.53 -4.59
C GLU A 151 5.76 -0.96 -4.89
N VAL A 152 5.64 -1.33 -6.16
CA VAL A 152 5.87 -2.68 -6.66
C VAL A 152 6.83 -2.68 -7.85
N ARG A 153 7.58 -3.77 -8.00
CA ARG A 153 8.49 -4.04 -9.12
C ARG A 153 8.03 -5.27 -9.91
N ILE A 154 8.00 -5.14 -11.24
CA ILE A 154 7.64 -6.21 -12.17
C ILE A 154 8.87 -6.67 -12.95
N ASP A 155 9.06 -7.99 -13.02
CA ASP A 155 10.21 -8.64 -13.64
C ASP A 155 9.79 -9.71 -14.67
N ASP A 156 10.64 -9.94 -15.67
CA ASP A 156 10.55 -11.10 -16.57
C ASP A 156 11.15 -12.36 -15.93
N ALA A 157 11.12 -13.49 -16.64
CA ALA A 157 11.65 -14.77 -16.13
C ALA A 157 13.17 -14.76 -15.92
N GLY A 158 13.89 -13.81 -16.54
CA GLY A 158 15.32 -13.58 -16.35
C GLY A 158 15.64 -12.63 -15.19
N GLY A 159 14.63 -12.03 -14.55
CA GLY A 159 14.78 -11.04 -13.49
C GLY A 159 15.07 -9.62 -13.99
N ALA A 160 14.92 -9.37 -15.30
CA ALA A 160 15.02 -8.03 -15.85
C ALA A 160 13.69 -7.28 -15.67
N PRO A 161 13.73 -5.96 -15.39
CA PRO A 161 12.51 -5.19 -15.21
C PRO A 161 11.70 -5.12 -16.52
N VAL A 162 10.37 -5.08 -16.40
CA VAL A 162 9.46 -4.96 -17.53
C VAL A 162 8.76 -3.61 -17.50
N GLU A 163 9.01 -2.76 -18.49
CA GLU A 163 8.38 -1.43 -18.65
C GLU A 163 7.00 -1.55 -19.30
N GLY A 164 6.08 -0.64 -18.94
CA GLY A 164 4.77 -0.50 -19.59
C GLY A 164 3.73 -1.55 -19.17
N VAL A 165 3.98 -2.32 -18.12
CA VAL A 165 3.02 -3.28 -17.56
C VAL A 165 1.95 -2.50 -16.81
N GLU A 166 0.67 -2.70 -17.16
CA GLU A 166 -0.45 -2.13 -16.42
C GLU A 166 -0.55 -2.75 -15.03
N VAL A 167 -0.65 -1.90 -14.01
CA VAL A 167 -0.75 -2.24 -12.59
C VAL A 167 -2.00 -1.59 -12.01
N GLN A 168 -2.85 -2.39 -11.39
CA GLN A 168 -4.09 -1.97 -10.73
C GLN A 168 -3.97 -2.14 -9.21
N PHE A 169 -4.39 -1.11 -8.47
CA PHE A 169 -4.46 -1.07 -7.01
C PHE A 169 -5.92 -1.04 -6.61
N SER A 170 -6.41 -2.11 -5.98
CA SER A 170 -7.81 -2.26 -5.57
C SER A 170 -7.94 -2.52 -4.09
N THR A 171 -8.82 -1.78 -3.43
CA THR A 171 -9.23 -1.98 -2.04
C THR A 171 -10.58 -2.69 -1.99
N GLU A 172 -10.82 -3.49 -0.95
CA GLU A 172 -12.17 -3.94 -0.60
C GLU A 172 -13.01 -2.77 -0.03
N GLU A 173 -14.34 -2.92 -0.02
CA GLU A 173 -15.23 -1.92 0.58
C GLU A 173 -14.87 -1.73 2.06
N GLY A 174 -14.55 -0.50 2.46
CA GLY A 174 -14.11 -0.16 3.81
C GLY A 174 -12.60 -0.11 4.02
N ASN A 175 -11.77 -0.60 3.08
CA ASN A 175 -10.30 -0.55 3.17
C ASN A 175 -9.67 0.74 2.60
N GLY A 176 -10.49 1.78 2.44
CA GLY A 176 -10.07 3.07 1.91
C GLY A 176 -9.88 3.08 0.39
N SER A 177 -8.90 3.85 -0.10
CA SER A 177 -8.74 4.10 -1.53
C SER A 177 -7.28 4.28 -1.96
N ALA A 178 -6.97 3.87 -3.19
CA ALA A 178 -5.67 4.06 -3.82
C ALA A 178 -5.70 5.18 -4.88
N ASN A 179 -4.67 6.01 -4.93
CA ASN A 179 -4.54 7.11 -5.89
C ASN A 179 -3.10 7.26 -6.44
N PRO A 180 -2.87 7.00 -7.74
CA PRO A 180 -3.84 6.51 -8.71
C PRO A 180 -4.23 5.04 -8.46
N SER A 181 -5.47 4.65 -8.75
CA SER A 181 -5.91 3.23 -8.64
C SER A 181 -5.40 2.36 -9.79
N GLN A 182 -4.78 2.94 -10.81
CA GLN A 182 -4.15 2.24 -11.92
C GLN A 182 -2.99 3.08 -12.48
N THR A 183 -1.90 2.41 -12.85
CA THR A 183 -0.72 3.02 -13.49
C THR A 183 -0.01 2.00 -14.39
N THR A 184 1.10 2.39 -15.02
CA THR A 184 1.99 1.48 -15.77
C THR A 184 3.40 1.51 -15.18
N THR A 185 4.12 0.40 -15.26
CA THR A 185 5.53 0.36 -14.84
C THR A 185 6.42 1.27 -15.68
N ASP A 186 7.43 1.87 -15.06
CA ASP A 186 8.46 2.67 -15.73
C ASP A 186 9.61 1.80 -16.29
N ALA A 187 10.65 2.43 -16.85
CA ALA A 187 11.84 1.76 -17.40
C ALA A 187 12.64 0.92 -16.38
N SER A 188 12.41 1.11 -15.07
CA SER A 188 12.98 0.31 -13.99
C SER A 188 12.05 -0.81 -13.51
N GLY A 189 10.88 -0.94 -14.13
CA GLY A 189 9.86 -1.93 -13.80
C GLY A 189 9.03 -1.55 -12.58
N LEU A 190 9.09 -0.28 -12.12
CA LEU A 190 8.42 0.18 -10.90
C LEU A 190 7.06 0.82 -11.21
N ALA A 191 6.08 0.56 -10.35
CA ALA A 191 4.78 1.19 -10.32
C ALA A 191 4.41 1.56 -8.87
N SER A 192 3.76 2.72 -8.66
CA SER A 192 3.43 3.19 -7.31
C SER A 192 2.06 3.86 -7.20
N SER A 193 1.52 3.88 -5.98
CA SER A 193 0.26 4.53 -5.61
C SER A 193 0.29 5.06 -4.17
N SER A 194 -0.47 6.11 -3.88
CA SER A 194 -0.80 6.49 -2.50
C SER A 194 -1.95 5.61 -2.02
N TRP A 195 -1.93 5.20 -0.75
CA TRP A 195 -3.06 4.51 -0.14
C TRP A 195 -3.56 5.30 1.07
N THR A 196 -4.83 5.71 1.02
CA THR A 196 -5.58 6.25 2.15
C THR A 196 -6.37 5.13 2.78
N LEU A 197 -6.16 4.87 4.08
CA LEU A 197 -6.88 3.83 4.82
C LEU A 197 -8.35 4.20 4.98
N GLY A 198 -9.21 3.19 5.12
CA GLY A 198 -10.60 3.38 5.50
C GLY A 198 -10.78 3.50 7.02
N ASP A 199 -12.02 3.39 7.47
CA ASP A 199 -12.41 3.51 8.89
C ASP A 199 -12.45 2.17 9.65
N GLN A 200 -12.12 1.07 8.99
CA GLN A 200 -12.08 -0.26 9.61
C GLN A 200 -10.87 -0.38 10.53
N THR A 201 -11.10 -0.78 11.79
CA THR A 201 -10.08 -0.80 12.85
C THR A 201 -9.11 -1.99 12.78
N ASP A 202 -9.28 -2.91 11.84
CA ASP A 202 -8.41 -4.08 11.68
C ASP A 202 -7.34 -3.88 10.59
N SER A 203 -6.50 -4.89 10.37
CA SER A 203 -5.62 -4.93 9.21
C SER A 203 -6.44 -4.80 7.93
N GLN A 204 -6.13 -3.77 7.14
CA GLN A 204 -6.68 -3.54 5.82
C GLN A 204 -5.74 -4.12 4.76
N THR A 205 -6.32 -4.53 3.63
CA THR A 205 -5.59 -5.13 2.51
C THR A 205 -5.82 -4.32 1.25
N LEU A 206 -4.72 -4.00 0.56
CA LEU A 206 -4.68 -3.50 -0.80
C LEU A 206 -4.20 -4.62 -1.74
N THR A 207 -5.03 -4.97 -2.71
CA THR A 207 -4.66 -5.96 -3.73
C THR A 207 -4.04 -5.25 -4.92
N VAL A 208 -2.83 -5.66 -5.28
CA VAL A 208 -2.13 -5.20 -6.48
C VAL A 208 -2.20 -6.28 -7.55
N THR A 209 -2.69 -5.95 -8.74
CA THR A 209 -2.70 -6.84 -9.91
C THR A 209 -1.86 -6.25 -11.03
N ALA A 210 -0.96 -7.04 -11.62
CA ALA A 210 -0.13 -6.62 -12.74
C ALA A 210 -0.26 -7.57 -13.94
N GLY A 211 -0.34 -7.00 -15.14
CA GLY A 211 -0.54 -7.78 -16.36
C GLY A 211 -1.84 -8.59 -16.33
N SER A 212 -1.80 -9.84 -16.79
CA SER A 212 -3.00 -10.68 -16.91
C SER A 212 -3.32 -11.53 -15.68
N SER A 213 -2.39 -11.70 -14.73
CA SER A 213 -2.58 -12.65 -13.63
C SER A 213 -1.68 -12.50 -12.41
N LEU A 214 -0.68 -11.60 -12.40
CA LEU A 214 0.20 -11.45 -11.24
C LEU A 214 -0.52 -10.67 -10.15
N THR A 215 -0.48 -11.18 -8.92
CA THR A 215 -1.16 -10.55 -7.78
C THR A 215 -0.25 -10.49 -6.57
N ALA A 216 -0.34 -9.42 -5.79
CA ALA A 216 0.16 -9.33 -4.43
C ALA A 216 -0.88 -8.66 -3.53
N GLU A 217 -0.80 -8.98 -2.24
CA GLU A 217 -1.58 -8.33 -1.19
C GLU A 217 -0.62 -7.55 -0.31
N ILE A 218 -0.99 -6.31 -0.02
CA ILE A 218 -0.23 -5.39 0.80
C ILE A 218 -1.08 -5.05 2.00
N MET A 219 -0.55 -5.24 3.20
CA MET A 219 -1.27 -4.99 4.44
C MET A 219 -0.86 -3.65 5.06
N ALA A 220 -1.83 -2.98 5.66
CA ALA A 220 -1.62 -1.83 6.53
C ALA A 220 -2.66 -1.88 7.65
N SER A 221 -2.37 -1.29 8.81
CA SER A 221 -3.31 -1.23 9.93
C SER A 221 -3.78 0.20 10.16
N VAL A 222 -5.06 0.36 10.49
CA VAL A 222 -5.48 1.58 11.16
C VAL A 222 -4.84 1.57 12.54
N LYS A 223 -4.17 2.67 12.91
CA LYS A 223 -3.68 2.86 14.28
C LYS A 223 -4.85 2.75 15.22
N GLN A 224 -4.90 1.63 15.94
CA GLN A 224 -5.80 1.49 17.06
C GLN A 224 -5.27 2.35 18.22
N VAL A 225 -6.18 2.97 18.96
CA VAL A 225 -5.89 3.29 20.35
C VAL A 225 -5.81 1.94 21.06
N ASP A 226 -4.62 1.53 21.51
CA ASP A 226 -4.36 0.18 22.03
C ASP A 226 -5.46 -0.32 23.00
N PRO A 227 -6.07 -1.50 22.77
CA PRO A 227 -7.03 -2.10 23.69
C PRO A 227 -6.38 -2.56 25.01
N PRO A 228 -7.18 -2.80 26.07
CA PRO A 228 -6.72 -3.10 27.43
C PRO A 228 -5.69 -4.24 27.54
N SER A 229 -4.46 -3.90 27.91
CA SER A 229 -3.53 -4.79 28.60
C SER A 229 -3.77 -4.70 30.13
N ASP A 230 -3.02 -5.41 30.98
CA ASP A 230 -3.07 -5.16 32.44
C ASP A 230 -2.74 -3.68 32.79
N ASP A 231 -2.17 -2.93 31.84
CA ASP A 231 -1.84 -1.52 31.97
C ASP A 231 -2.90 -0.58 31.37
N SER A 232 -4.03 -1.09 30.87
CA SER A 232 -5.13 -0.25 30.36
C SER A 232 -6.53 -0.80 30.68
N ALA A 233 -7.54 0.05 30.56
CA ALA A 233 -8.94 -0.30 30.82
C ALA A 233 -9.89 0.56 29.97
N ALA A 234 -11.04 0.00 29.62
CA ALA A 234 -12.13 0.71 28.97
C ALA A 234 -13.29 0.92 29.95
N TYR A 235 -13.83 2.14 29.98
CA TYR A 235 -14.95 2.52 30.84
C TYR A 235 -16.13 3.04 30.02
N ILE A 236 -17.34 2.74 30.49
CA ILE A 236 -18.55 3.49 30.14
C ILE A 236 -18.68 4.62 31.17
N VAL A 237 -18.95 5.84 30.72
CA VAL A 237 -19.26 6.96 31.62
C VAL A 237 -20.74 7.31 31.51
N ARG A 238 -21.45 7.15 32.61
CA ARG A 238 -22.86 7.52 32.74
C ARG A 238 -22.97 8.85 33.47
N PHE A 239 -23.72 9.79 32.92
CA PHE A 239 -24.07 11.04 33.58
C PHE A 239 -25.54 11.06 33.97
N ASP A 240 -25.82 10.99 35.27
CA ASP A 240 -27.15 11.21 35.84
C ASP A 240 -27.30 12.68 36.24
N ALA A 241 -27.92 13.51 35.40
CA ALA A 241 -28.24 14.89 35.73
C ALA A 241 -29.45 14.97 36.66
N THR A 242 -29.29 15.59 37.83
CA THR A 242 -30.31 15.69 38.89
C THR A 242 -30.75 17.14 39.17
N TRP A 243 -30.13 18.12 38.54
CA TRP A 243 -30.49 19.53 38.66
C TRP A 243 -31.93 19.78 38.18
N SER A 244 -32.79 20.16 39.11
CA SER A 244 -34.23 20.34 38.88
C SER A 244 -34.82 21.30 39.90
N ASP A 245 -36.04 21.77 39.65
CA ASP A 245 -36.81 22.59 40.58
C ASP A 245 -37.01 21.93 41.96
N SER A 246 -36.97 20.60 42.03
CA SER A 246 -37.08 19.89 43.32
C SER A 246 -35.77 19.85 44.10
N THR A 247 -34.63 19.79 43.42
CA THR A 247 -33.31 19.78 44.06
C THR A 247 -32.78 21.18 44.31
N HIS A 248 -33.12 22.13 43.44
CA HIS A 248 -32.60 23.50 43.41
C HIS A 248 -33.74 24.51 43.14
N PRO A 249 -34.69 24.69 44.09
CA PRO A 249 -35.92 25.45 43.85
C PRO A 249 -35.73 26.97 43.68
N ASP A 250 -34.59 27.52 44.14
CA ASP A 250 -34.39 28.97 44.11
C ASP A 250 -34.10 29.42 42.67
N ASN A 251 -34.97 30.27 42.13
CA ASN A 251 -34.90 30.79 40.75
C ASN A 251 -34.72 29.74 39.63
N PHE A 252 -35.13 28.49 39.85
CA PHE A 252 -34.94 27.42 38.87
C PHE A 252 -35.50 27.79 37.48
N PRO A 253 -34.72 27.69 36.38
CA PRO A 253 -35.07 28.29 35.09
C PRO A 253 -35.97 27.38 34.25
N LEU A 254 -37.08 26.87 34.81
CA LEU A 254 -37.94 25.86 34.17
C LEU A 254 -38.41 26.28 32.77
N SER A 255 -38.78 27.55 32.58
CA SER A 255 -39.25 28.08 31.30
C SER A 255 -38.16 28.25 30.24
N SER A 256 -36.89 28.20 30.64
CA SER A 256 -35.74 28.42 29.76
C SER A 256 -35.12 27.09 29.27
N GLY A 257 -35.69 25.94 29.65
CA GLY A 257 -35.19 24.64 29.23
C GLY A 257 -33.87 24.28 29.93
N PRO A 258 -33.90 23.93 31.22
CA PRO A 258 -32.70 23.55 31.96
C PRO A 258 -32.02 22.35 31.29
N HIS A 259 -30.73 22.47 31.01
CA HIS A 259 -29.95 21.47 30.31
C HIS A 259 -28.47 21.54 30.70
N PHE A 260 -27.71 20.57 30.21
CA PHE A 260 -26.28 20.52 30.26
C PHE A 260 -25.72 20.55 28.83
N SER A 261 -24.63 21.28 28.61
CA SER A 261 -23.95 21.29 27.32
C SER A 261 -23.35 19.92 26.99
N PRO A 262 -22.91 19.67 25.74
CA PRO A 262 -22.05 18.53 25.46
C PRO A 262 -20.92 18.42 26.48
N MET A 263 -20.67 17.19 26.94
CA MET A 263 -19.56 16.90 27.85
C MET A 263 -18.26 16.91 27.07
N ILE A 264 -17.22 17.50 27.64
CA ILE A 264 -15.88 17.57 27.07
C ILE A 264 -14.85 17.32 28.17
N GLY A 265 -13.80 16.60 27.84
CA GLY A 265 -12.81 16.19 28.82
C GLY A 265 -11.59 15.53 28.19
N ALA A 266 -10.74 14.99 29.04
CA ALA A 266 -9.52 14.32 28.64
C ALA A 266 -9.21 13.12 29.53
N VAL A 267 -8.54 12.14 28.93
CA VAL A 267 -7.75 11.14 29.65
C VAL A 267 -6.31 11.64 29.68
N HIS A 268 -5.71 11.73 30.87
CA HIS A 268 -4.43 12.39 31.05
C HIS A 268 -3.62 11.86 32.24
N ASN A 269 -2.38 12.32 32.36
CA ASN A 269 -1.48 12.03 33.48
C ASN A 269 -1.46 13.20 34.47
N SER A 270 -0.67 13.08 35.55
CA SER A 270 -0.60 14.09 36.61
C SER A 270 0.10 15.40 36.22
N GLU A 271 0.79 15.44 35.07
CA GLU A 271 1.47 16.64 34.60
C GLU A 271 0.52 17.61 33.88
N ALA A 272 -0.67 17.14 33.48
CA ALA A 272 -1.74 17.98 32.95
C ALA A 272 -2.80 18.31 34.00
N SER A 273 -3.23 19.57 34.02
CA SER A 273 -4.44 20.04 34.71
C SER A 273 -5.21 20.95 33.76
N PHE A 274 -6.52 20.72 33.64
CA PHE A 274 -7.39 21.51 32.76
C PHE A 274 -8.24 22.52 33.52
N TRP A 275 -8.51 22.27 34.80
CA TRP A 275 -9.12 23.22 35.72
C TRP A 275 -8.91 22.75 37.17
N ALA A 276 -8.94 23.69 38.10
CA ALA A 276 -8.95 23.42 39.53
C ALA A 276 -9.66 24.56 40.27
N VAL A 277 -10.28 24.25 41.41
CA VAL A 277 -10.82 25.28 42.31
C VAL A 277 -9.68 26.16 42.80
N GLU A 278 -9.93 27.47 42.94
CA GLU A 278 -8.96 28.50 43.31
C GLU A 278 -7.93 28.85 42.22
N GLU A 279 -8.02 28.25 41.02
CA GLU A 279 -7.23 28.62 39.85
C GLU A 279 -8.09 29.40 38.83
N THR A 280 -7.44 30.18 37.97
CA THR A 280 -8.11 30.90 36.87
C THR A 280 -8.53 29.93 35.76
N ALA A 281 -9.76 30.05 35.25
CA ALA A 281 -10.22 29.21 34.13
C ALA A 281 -9.44 29.51 32.84
N SER A 282 -9.12 28.46 32.08
CA SER A 282 -8.54 28.61 30.74
C SER A 282 -9.57 29.18 29.75
N PRO A 283 -9.14 29.73 28.60
CA PRO A 283 -10.05 30.12 27.53
C PRO A 283 -11.00 28.98 27.09
N GLY A 284 -10.53 27.73 27.15
CA GLY A 284 -11.36 26.55 26.90
C GLY A 284 -12.45 26.33 27.94
N ILE A 285 -12.14 26.49 29.24
CA ILE A 285 -13.11 26.37 30.32
C ILE A 285 -14.11 27.53 30.30
N GLU A 286 -13.65 28.77 30.12
CA GLU A 286 -14.49 29.96 29.94
C GLU A 286 -15.50 29.75 28.80
N SER A 287 -14.99 29.43 27.59
CA SER A 287 -15.86 29.21 26.43
C SER A 287 -16.86 28.08 26.66
N MET A 288 -16.46 27.01 27.33
CA MET A 288 -17.34 25.89 27.67
C MET A 288 -18.41 26.31 28.68
N ALA A 289 -18.03 27.03 29.73
CA ALA A 289 -18.91 27.39 30.84
C ALA A 289 -19.92 28.50 30.49
N GLU A 290 -19.60 29.37 29.54
CA GLU A 290 -20.53 30.44 29.12
C GLU A 290 -21.41 30.06 27.92
N THR A 291 -20.90 29.21 27.02
CA THR A 291 -21.57 28.95 25.73
C THR A 291 -21.86 27.48 25.45
N GLY A 292 -21.27 26.56 26.23
CA GLY A 292 -21.32 25.13 25.99
C GLY A 292 -20.46 24.66 24.81
N ALA A 293 -19.64 25.55 24.22
CA ALA A 293 -18.77 25.21 23.11
C ALA A 293 -17.54 24.42 23.58
N THR A 294 -17.20 23.34 22.87
CA THR A 294 -16.12 22.42 23.27
C THR A 294 -14.83 22.59 22.46
N GLY A 295 -14.85 23.39 21.38
CA GLY A 295 -13.77 23.47 20.40
C GLY A 295 -12.46 24.01 20.97
N THR A 296 -12.51 25.07 21.77
CA THR A 296 -11.32 25.68 22.38
C THR A 296 -10.67 24.73 23.39
N LEU A 297 -11.47 24.12 24.28
CA LEU A 297 -10.96 23.13 25.25
C LEU A 297 -10.41 21.88 24.55
N THR A 298 -11.04 21.44 23.44
CA THR A 298 -10.50 20.36 22.60
C THR A 298 -9.09 20.71 22.08
N ALA A 299 -8.88 21.94 21.63
CA ALA A 299 -7.57 22.40 21.15
C ALA A 299 -6.53 22.49 22.28
N GLU A 300 -6.93 22.86 23.49
CA GLU A 300 -6.07 22.87 24.68
C GLU A 300 -5.65 21.46 25.08
N ILE A 301 -6.58 20.50 25.07
CA ILE A 301 -6.29 19.09 25.34
C ILE A 301 -5.33 18.52 24.29
N ASN A 302 -5.57 18.80 23.01
CA ASN A 302 -4.70 18.32 21.94
C ASN A 302 -3.27 18.89 22.01
N GLN A 303 -3.07 20.08 22.57
CA GLN A 303 -1.73 20.64 22.82
C GLN A 303 -0.95 19.89 23.90
N GLN A 304 -1.63 19.13 24.76
CA GLN A 304 -1.00 18.28 25.78
C GLN A 304 -0.68 16.87 25.28
N ARG A 305 -1.01 16.55 24.01
CA ARG A 305 -0.81 15.21 23.44
C ARG A 305 0.51 15.10 22.67
N PRO A 306 1.16 13.93 22.71
CA PRO A 306 0.83 12.77 23.54
C PRO A 306 1.38 12.85 24.97
N GLU A 307 2.22 13.83 25.31
CA GLU A 307 3.07 13.78 26.52
C GLU A 307 2.30 13.75 27.84
N ASN A 308 1.22 14.52 27.95
CA ASN A 308 0.46 14.67 29.19
C ASN A 308 -1.01 14.24 29.05
N ALA A 309 -1.53 14.13 27.83
CA ALA A 309 -2.88 13.66 27.55
C ALA A 309 -2.88 12.51 26.53
N LEU A 310 -3.70 11.50 26.81
CA LEU A 310 -3.92 10.35 25.93
C LEU A 310 -4.98 10.63 24.88
N SER A 311 -6.13 11.17 25.29
CA SER A 311 -7.30 11.31 24.41
C SER A 311 -8.24 12.42 24.86
N VAL A 312 -9.04 12.92 23.92
CA VAL A 312 -10.18 13.81 24.19
C VAL A 312 -11.41 12.95 24.45
N ILE A 313 -12.15 13.24 25.51
CA ILE A 313 -13.43 12.63 25.84
C ILE A 313 -14.55 13.55 25.34
N ASN A 314 -15.47 13.02 24.54
CA ASN A 314 -16.66 13.73 24.08
C ASN A 314 -17.91 12.98 24.55
N GLY A 315 -18.90 13.72 25.04
CA GLY A 315 -20.19 13.16 25.41
C GLY A 315 -21.36 14.04 24.99
N PRO A 316 -22.58 13.47 24.94
CA PRO A 316 -23.76 14.21 24.52
C PRO A 316 -24.12 15.33 25.50
N GLY A 317 -24.77 16.39 25.01
CA GLY A 317 -25.54 17.30 25.85
C GLY A 317 -26.89 16.67 26.19
N LEU A 318 -27.52 17.10 27.29
CA LEU A 318 -28.79 16.54 27.75
C LEU A 318 -29.68 17.56 28.45
N SER A 319 -31.00 17.36 28.37
CA SER A 319 -31.95 18.07 29.22
C SER A 319 -31.77 17.68 30.70
N SER A 320 -32.14 18.58 31.62
CA SER A 320 -32.05 18.33 33.05
C SER A 320 -33.44 18.29 33.72
N PRO A 321 -33.73 17.25 34.54
CA PRO A 321 -32.97 16.01 34.74
C PRO A 321 -32.86 15.16 33.47
N GLY A 322 -31.82 14.33 33.39
CA GLY A 322 -31.58 13.48 32.23
C GLY A 322 -30.46 12.47 32.43
N LEU A 323 -30.27 11.63 31.42
CA LEU A 323 -29.23 10.59 31.40
C LEU A 323 -28.39 10.74 30.14
N GLY A 324 -27.08 10.91 30.30
CA GLY A 324 -26.09 10.85 29.23
C GLY A 324 -25.21 9.60 29.36
N VAL A 325 -24.72 9.07 28.24
CA VAL A 325 -23.78 7.95 28.21
C VAL A 325 -22.66 8.25 27.23
N ILE A 326 -21.44 8.00 27.67
CA ILE A 326 -20.23 7.90 26.84
C ILE A 326 -19.87 6.42 26.80
N GLU A 327 -19.99 5.81 25.63
CA GLU A 327 -19.90 4.36 25.45
C GLU A 327 -18.50 3.80 25.70
N GLU A 328 -17.46 4.61 25.58
CA GLU A 328 -16.08 4.18 25.77
C GLU A 328 -15.15 5.34 26.13
N VAL A 329 -14.40 5.16 27.21
CA VAL A 329 -13.25 5.96 27.62
C VAL A 329 -12.11 5.00 27.91
N ILE A 330 -11.04 5.07 27.13
CA ILE A 330 -9.85 4.23 27.28
C ILE A 330 -8.84 4.97 28.15
N VAL A 331 -8.40 4.31 29.22
CA VAL A 331 -7.36 4.80 30.14
C VAL A 331 -6.19 3.82 30.20
N THR A 332 -5.00 4.33 30.53
CA THR A 332 -3.79 3.51 30.77
C THR A 332 -3.15 3.88 32.10
N LYS A 333 -2.25 3.06 32.64
CA LYS A 333 -1.52 3.38 33.87
C LYS A 333 -0.62 4.61 33.74
N ASP A 334 -0.22 4.96 32.51
CA ASP A 334 0.49 6.20 32.23
C ASP A 334 -0.44 7.42 32.20
N TYR A 335 -1.72 7.23 31.85
CA TYR A 335 -2.76 8.26 31.83
C TYR A 335 -4.01 7.83 32.61
N PRO A 336 -3.92 7.66 33.95
CA PRO A 336 -5.00 7.08 34.75
C PRO A 336 -6.07 8.10 35.15
N LEU A 337 -5.87 9.38 34.84
CA LEU A 337 -6.73 10.47 35.29
C LEU A 337 -7.75 10.86 34.23
N VAL A 338 -8.96 11.19 34.68
CA VAL A 338 -10.03 11.73 33.84
C VAL A 338 -10.41 13.12 34.35
N THR A 339 -10.40 14.09 33.43
CA THR A 339 -11.10 15.36 33.60
C THR A 339 -12.30 15.35 32.66
N LEU A 340 -13.49 15.72 33.15
CA LEU A 340 -14.72 15.78 32.36
C LEU A 340 -15.61 16.90 32.89
N VAL A 341 -16.04 17.81 32.01
CA VAL A 341 -16.83 18.99 32.35
C VAL A 341 -18.02 19.18 31.42
N THR A 342 -19.04 19.87 31.91
CA THR A 342 -20.23 20.28 31.17
C THR A 342 -20.83 21.55 31.78
N MET A 343 -21.31 22.46 30.95
CA MET A 343 -21.96 23.69 31.38
C MET A 343 -23.34 23.39 31.96
N ILE A 344 -23.69 24.05 33.06
CA ILE A 344 -25.06 24.11 33.58
C ILE A 344 -25.78 25.23 32.84
N ALA A 345 -26.91 24.95 32.20
CA ALA A 345 -27.50 25.90 31.26
C ALA A 345 -29.02 26.08 31.46
N PRO A 346 -29.55 27.32 31.38
CA PRO A 346 -28.80 28.57 31.23
C PRO A 346 -28.05 28.92 32.53
N SER A 347 -26.89 29.55 32.38
CA SER A 347 -26.12 30.17 33.46
C SER A 347 -25.25 31.28 32.87
N PRO A 348 -24.63 32.12 33.72
CA PRO A 348 -23.60 33.05 33.28
C PRO A 348 -22.36 32.29 32.80
N ASP A 349 -21.70 31.56 33.70
CA ASP A 349 -20.47 30.82 33.46
C ASP A 349 -20.36 29.56 34.35
N TRP A 350 -21.51 28.95 34.69
CA TRP A 350 -21.55 27.86 35.66
C TRP A 350 -21.41 26.51 34.99
N PHE A 351 -20.60 25.63 35.59
CA PHE A 351 -20.34 24.29 35.06
C PHE A 351 -20.30 23.24 36.18
N ALA A 352 -20.25 21.98 35.78
CA ALA A 352 -20.10 20.84 36.66
C ALA A 352 -19.11 19.85 36.05
N GLY A 353 -18.36 19.13 36.88
CA GLY A 353 -17.41 18.17 36.38
C GLY A 353 -16.49 17.56 37.43
N VAL A 354 -15.54 16.77 36.94
CA VAL A 354 -14.42 16.21 37.71
C VAL A 354 -13.11 16.69 37.12
N ALA A 355 -12.12 16.97 37.98
CA ALA A 355 -10.77 17.36 37.59
C ALA A 355 -9.78 16.30 38.06
N GLY A 356 -9.00 15.73 37.13
CA GLY A 356 -7.90 14.81 37.43
C GLY A 356 -8.31 13.60 38.28
N PHE A 357 -9.50 13.04 38.06
CA PHE A 357 -10.01 11.92 38.85
C PHE A 357 -9.35 10.61 38.42
N SER A 358 -8.65 9.94 39.34
CA SER A 358 -7.99 8.65 39.08
C SER A 358 -9.00 7.51 38.99
N LEU A 359 -8.90 6.69 37.95
CA LEU A 359 -9.64 5.42 37.84
C LEU A 359 -8.87 4.22 38.43
N LEU A 360 -7.69 4.46 39.00
CA LEU A 360 -6.95 3.51 39.82
C LEU A 360 -7.27 3.69 41.31
N ASP A 361 -7.31 2.57 42.04
CA ASP A 361 -7.32 2.55 43.50
C ASP A 361 -5.92 2.81 44.10
N GLU A 362 -5.81 2.75 45.44
CA GLU A 362 -4.56 3.00 46.16
C GLU A 362 -3.50 1.91 45.90
N GLU A 363 -3.93 0.72 45.49
CA GLU A 363 -3.08 -0.41 45.12
C GLU A 363 -2.63 -0.37 43.65
N GLY A 364 -3.15 0.55 42.85
CA GLY A 364 -2.84 0.68 41.42
C GLY A 364 -3.66 -0.24 40.53
N GLU A 365 -4.79 -0.74 41.03
CA GLU A 365 -5.74 -1.56 40.30
C GLU A 365 -6.91 -0.72 39.77
N TRP A 366 -7.48 -1.13 38.64
CA TRP A 366 -8.60 -0.42 38.02
C TRP A 366 -9.90 -0.58 38.84
N LEU A 367 -10.54 0.54 39.17
CA LEU A 367 -11.84 0.56 39.83
C LEU A 367 -12.92 -0.10 38.95
N SER A 368 -13.64 -1.09 39.46
CA SER A 368 -14.69 -1.77 38.66
C SER A 368 -15.89 -0.87 38.36
N GLU A 369 -16.28 -0.05 39.34
CA GLU A 369 -17.33 0.96 39.24
C GLU A 369 -17.06 2.05 40.28
N VAL A 370 -17.20 3.31 39.90
CA VAL A 370 -17.05 4.44 40.82
C VAL A 370 -17.97 5.59 40.41
N SER A 371 -18.57 6.25 41.40
CA SER A 371 -19.44 7.41 41.20
C SER A 371 -18.87 8.65 41.86
N VAL A 372 -18.99 9.79 41.18
CA VAL A 372 -18.61 11.12 41.68
C VAL A 372 -19.81 12.06 41.58
N GLU A 373 -20.27 12.56 42.72
CA GLU A 373 -21.30 13.60 42.78
C GLU A 373 -20.71 14.93 42.27
N LEU A 374 -21.49 15.65 41.46
CA LEU A 374 -21.04 16.86 40.79
C LEU A 374 -21.63 18.09 41.48
N PRO A 375 -20.84 18.87 42.23
CA PRO A 375 -21.24 20.19 42.67
C PRO A 375 -21.20 21.18 41.49
N PRO A 376 -21.97 22.29 41.57
CA PRO A 376 -21.85 23.39 40.64
C PRO A 376 -20.60 24.22 40.94
N PHE A 377 -19.94 24.71 39.89
CA PHE A 377 -18.79 25.60 39.95
C PHE A 377 -19.05 26.86 39.13
N ASP A 378 -18.45 27.96 39.57
CA ASP A 378 -18.37 29.24 38.89
C ASP A 378 -17.01 29.34 38.19
N ALA A 379 -16.97 29.73 36.91
CA ALA A 379 -15.72 29.84 36.15
C ALA A 379 -14.95 31.14 36.44
N GLY A 380 -15.60 32.13 37.07
CA GLY A 380 -15.04 33.43 37.41
C GLY A 380 -14.93 34.38 36.23
N THR A 381 -15.70 34.17 35.16
CA THR A 381 -15.65 34.92 33.89
C THR A 381 -16.92 35.73 33.63
N ASP A 382 -18.06 35.40 34.25
CA ASP A 382 -19.29 36.20 34.18
C ASP A 382 -19.95 36.39 35.57
N SER A 383 -20.18 37.64 35.94
CA SER A 383 -20.67 38.07 37.27
C SER A 383 -22.20 37.98 37.43
N GLY A 384 -22.91 37.36 36.50
CA GLY A 384 -24.36 37.18 36.56
C GLY A 384 -24.82 36.42 37.81
N PRO A 385 -25.69 36.98 38.68
CA PRO A 385 -26.00 36.32 39.96
C PRO A 385 -27.07 35.20 39.89
N ASN A 386 -27.59 34.88 38.71
CA ASN A 386 -28.72 33.96 38.51
C ASN A 386 -28.64 33.28 37.14
N TYR A 387 -29.31 32.14 36.99
CA TYR A 387 -29.28 31.30 35.78
C TYR A 387 -29.54 32.03 34.46
N THR A 388 -30.43 33.04 34.45
CA THR A 388 -30.80 33.77 33.22
C THR A 388 -30.36 35.23 33.27
N SER A 389 -29.33 35.54 34.06
CA SER A 389 -28.74 36.87 34.05
C SER A 389 -28.23 37.22 32.64
N PRO A 390 -28.35 38.48 32.22
CA PRO A 390 -27.62 38.93 31.04
C PRO A 390 -26.11 38.83 31.30
N ASN A 391 -25.35 38.70 30.23
CA ASN A 391 -23.88 38.67 30.27
C ASN A 391 -23.33 39.89 31.03
N ASP A 392 -22.41 39.64 31.96
CA ASP A 392 -21.71 40.63 32.78
C ASP A 392 -20.25 40.18 33.01
N ASP A 393 -19.38 40.48 32.05
CA ASP A 393 -17.97 40.07 32.04
C ASP A 393 -17.23 40.41 33.34
N THR A 394 -16.55 39.42 33.93
CA THR A 394 -15.77 39.55 35.16
C THR A 394 -14.35 39.99 34.86
N ASP A 395 -14.05 41.29 35.04
CA ASP A 395 -12.72 41.88 34.81
C ASP A 395 -12.14 42.55 36.09
N PRO A 396 -11.02 42.05 36.65
CA PRO A 396 -10.25 40.88 36.19
C PRO A 396 -10.96 39.56 36.52
N GLN A 397 -10.70 38.53 35.71
CA GLN A 397 -11.19 37.17 35.92
C GLN A 397 -10.91 36.69 37.35
N GLU A 398 -11.92 36.10 37.99
CA GLU A 398 -11.82 35.53 39.33
C GLU A 398 -11.44 34.04 39.27
N PRO A 399 -10.92 33.46 40.37
CA PRO A 399 -10.65 32.02 40.42
C PRO A 399 -11.93 31.18 40.39
N ILE A 400 -11.84 29.95 39.90
CA ILE A 400 -12.94 28.99 39.92
C ILE A 400 -13.38 28.74 41.36
N THR A 401 -14.68 28.84 41.64
CA THR A 401 -15.23 28.62 42.99
C THR A 401 -16.35 27.58 43.00
N ASN A 402 -16.53 26.93 44.15
CA ASN A 402 -17.61 25.96 44.36
C ASN A 402 -18.88 26.70 44.83
N LEU A 403 -20.01 26.42 44.17
CA LEU A 403 -21.31 27.05 44.43
C LEU A 403 -22.27 26.18 45.26
N SER A 404 -21.84 25.04 45.81
CA SER A 404 -22.66 24.24 46.72
C SER A 404 -23.14 25.07 47.92
N GLY A 405 -24.45 25.09 48.13
CA GLY A 405 -25.09 25.87 49.20
C GLY A 405 -25.14 27.38 48.93
N VAL A 406 -24.63 27.86 47.80
CA VAL A 406 -24.64 29.27 47.39
C VAL A 406 -25.81 29.50 46.45
N ALA A 407 -26.72 30.40 46.79
CA ALA A 407 -27.88 30.70 45.96
C ALA A 407 -27.44 31.12 44.53
N PRO A 408 -28.12 30.64 43.48
CA PRO A 408 -29.39 29.90 43.50
C PRO A 408 -29.25 28.39 43.72
N PHE A 409 -28.03 27.89 43.92
CA PHE A 409 -27.79 26.48 44.20
C PHE A 409 -28.09 26.11 45.65
N SER A 410 -28.33 24.81 45.86
CA SER A 410 -28.53 24.20 47.18
C SER A 410 -27.30 23.37 47.54
N GLU A 411 -27.34 22.65 48.67
CA GLU A 411 -26.31 21.66 49.02
C GLU A 411 -26.40 20.37 48.17
N ASN A 412 -27.48 20.18 47.41
CA ASN A 412 -27.62 19.01 46.54
C ASN A 412 -26.64 19.10 45.36
N PRO A 413 -26.08 17.98 44.89
CA PRO A 413 -25.34 17.96 43.64
C PRO A 413 -26.27 18.19 42.44
N VAL A 414 -25.70 18.73 41.37
CA VAL A 414 -26.41 18.98 40.10
C VAL A 414 -26.46 17.74 39.20
N GLY A 415 -25.66 16.73 39.51
CA GLY A 415 -25.71 15.41 38.91
C GLY A 415 -24.59 14.51 39.40
N LYS A 416 -24.38 13.38 38.71
CA LYS A 416 -23.39 12.38 39.10
C LYS A 416 -22.78 11.71 37.87
N PHE A 417 -21.45 11.64 37.82
CA PHE A 417 -20.77 10.74 36.88
C PHE A 417 -20.57 9.37 37.51
N THR A 418 -20.85 8.30 36.75
CA THR A 418 -20.55 6.93 37.13
C THR A 418 -19.67 6.30 36.06
N PHE A 419 -18.46 5.92 36.43
CA PHE A 419 -17.51 5.22 35.58
C PHE A 419 -17.65 3.73 35.82
N ILE A 420 -17.94 2.95 34.79
CA ILE A 420 -18.18 1.51 34.86
C ILE A 420 -17.16 0.82 33.95
N LYS A 421 -16.28 0.01 34.52
CA LYS A 421 -15.29 -0.75 33.74
C LYS A 421 -15.99 -1.81 32.88
N LYS A 422 -15.62 -1.90 31.61
CA LYS A 422 -16.16 -2.91 30.67
C LYS A 422 -15.69 -4.33 30.96
#